data_AF-A0A396GAF9-F1
#
_entry.id   AF-A0A396GAF9-F1
#
_cell.length_a   1.000
_cell.length_b   1.000
_cell.length_c   1.000
_cell.angle_alpha   90.00
_cell.angle_beta   90.00
_cell.angle_gamma   90.00
#
_symmetry.space_group_name_H-M   'P 1'
#
loop_
_entity.id
_entity.type
_entity.pdbx_description
1 polymer ?
#
loop_
_entity_poly.entity_id
_entity_poly.type
_entity_poly.pdbx_seq_one_letter_code
_entity_poly.pdbx_strand_id
1 'polypeptide(L)' 'MEYRLNTAKQLLDDTKMSITDISYHCGFSSNAYFGKIFHEKYGMTPLQYRNRNIDKQNVLN' A
#
# COMPACT_ATOMS: atom_id res chain seq x y z
N MET A 1 11.27 2.94 -9.92
CA MET A 1 10.73 2.91 -8.54
C MET A 1 9.26 3.32 -8.52
N GLU A 2 8.91 4.43 -9.17
CA GLU A 2 7.54 4.96 -9.25
C GLU A 2 6.47 3.93 -9.68
N TYR A 3 6.72 3.17 -10.75
CA TYR A 3 5.80 2.13 -11.23
C TYR A 3 5.40 1.13 -10.11
N ARG A 4 6.39 0.60 -9.38
CA ARG A 4 6.17 -0.39 -8.31
C ARG A 4 5.30 0.19 -7.18
N LEU A 5 5.52 1.45 -6.82
CA LEU A 5 4.74 2.13 -5.77
C LEU A 5 3.32 2.47 -6.23
N ASN A 6 3.11 2.74 -7.52
CA ASN A 6 1.77 2.99 -8.06
C ASN A 6 0.97 1.68 -8.12
N THR A 7 1.59 0.58 -8.56
CA THR A 7 0.97 -0.76 -8.51
C THR A 7 0.64 -1.18 -7.08
N ALA A 8 1.56 -0.98 -6.13
CA ALA A 8 1.30 -1.29 -4.72
C ALA A 8 0.10 -0.51 -4.18
N LYS A 9 -0.01 0.79 -4.53
CA LYS A 9 -1.15 1.62 -4.16
C LYS A 9 -2.47 1.06 -4.70
N GLN A 10 -2.53 0.69 -5.98
CA GLN A 10 -3.72 0.06 -6.59
C GLN A 10 -4.10 -1.24 -5.87
N LEU A 11 -3.13 -2.11 -5.58
CA LEU A 11 -3.39 -3.36 -4.86
C LEU A 11 -3.88 -3.13 -3.41
N LEU A 12 -3.44 -2.03 -2.78
CA LEU A 12 -3.93 -1.61 -1.46
C LEU A 12 -5.36 -1.11 -1.50
N ASP A 13 -5.77 -0.46 -2.61
CA ASP A 13 -7.11 0.07 -2.85
C ASP A 13 -8.11 -1.05 -3.24
N ASP A 14 -7.69 -1.95 -4.13
CA ASP A 14 -8.60 -2.84 -4.87
C ASP A 14 -8.66 -4.28 -4.33
N THR A 15 -7.75 -4.64 -3.41
CA THR A 15 -7.61 -6.03 -2.95
C THR A 15 -7.45 -6.17 -1.43
N LYS A 16 -7.73 -7.37 -0.93
CA LYS A 16 -7.47 -7.78 0.47
C LYS A 16 -6.09 -8.43 0.65
N MET A 17 -5.22 -8.38 -0.37
CA MET A 17 -3.88 -8.99 -0.33
C MET A 17 -3.07 -8.44 0.85
N SER A 18 -2.27 -9.26 1.53
CA SER A 18 -1.50 -8.77 2.68
C SER A 18 -0.47 -7.72 2.24
N ILE A 19 -0.07 -6.83 3.15
CA ILE A 19 0.96 -5.82 2.86
C ILE A 19 2.28 -6.49 2.43
N THR A 20 2.59 -7.64 3.03
CA THR A 20 3.74 -8.49 2.70
C THR A 20 3.65 -9.04 1.28
N ASP A 21 2.51 -9.59 0.88
CA ASP A 21 2.33 -10.15 -0.46
C ASP A 21 2.38 -9.06 -1.52
N ILE A 22 1.79 -7.88 -1.24
CA ILE A 22 1.87 -6.72 -2.13
C ILE A 22 3.32 -6.27 -2.32
N SER A 23 4.09 -6.21 -1.23
CA SER A 23 5.52 -5.88 -1.26
C SER A 23 6.28 -6.83 -2.20
N TYR A 24 6.13 -8.15 -2.03
CA TYR A 24 6.77 -9.12 -2.90
C TYR A 24 6.26 -9.08 -4.34
N HIS A 25 4.95 -8.92 -4.55
CA HIS A 25 4.33 -8.83 -5.86
C HIS A 25 4.83 -7.62 -6.65
N CYS A 26 5.05 -6.49 -5.98
CA CYS A 26 5.65 -5.29 -6.58
C CYS A 26 7.19 -5.39 -6.69
N GLY A 27 7.78 -6.53 -6.31
CA GLY A 27 9.19 -6.87 -6.41
C GLY A 27 10.09 -6.15 -5.42
N PHE A 28 9.58 -5.90 -4.21
CA PHE A 28 10.40 -5.51 -3.07
C PHE A 28 10.90 -6.76 -2.34
N SER A 29 12.18 -6.77 -2.00
CA SER A 29 12.82 -7.87 -1.23
C SER A 29 12.70 -7.69 0.29
N SER A 30 12.24 -6.51 0.75
CA SER A 30 12.14 -6.18 2.17
C SER A 30 10.90 -5.34 2.43
N ASN A 31 10.05 -5.82 3.36
CA ASN A 31 8.87 -5.09 3.83
C ASN A 31 9.24 -3.79 4.53
N ALA A 32 10.37 -3.75 5.26
CA ALA A 32 10.84 -2.54 5.92
C ALA A 32 11.24 -1.48 4.88
N TYR A 33 11.95 -1.89 3.82
CA TYR A 33 12.31 -0.98 2.74
C TYR A 33 11.08 -0.48 1.99
N PHE A 34 10.17 -1.39 1.61
CA PHE A 34 8.89 -1.05 0.99
C PHE A 34 8.10 -0.04 1.82
N GLY A 35 7.91 -0.31 3.11
CA GLY A 35 7.18 0.58 4.02
C GLY A 35 7.81 1.96 4.11
N LYS A 36 9.14 2.05 4.19
CA LYS A 36 9.88 3.32 4.21
C LYS A 36 9.62 4.13 2.95
N ILE A 37 9.87 3.58 1.77
CA ILE A 37 9.74 4.33 0.52
C ILE A 37 8.28 4.64 0.15
N PHE A 38 7.34 3.80 0.58
CA PHE A 38 5.92 4.06 0.43
C PHE A 38 5.51 5.25 1.30
N HIS A 39 5.98 5.30 2.55
CA HIS A 39 5.77 6.43 3.43
C HIS A 39 6.41 7.71 2.89
N GLU A 40 7.65 7.66 2.40
CA GLU A 40 8.32 8.81 1.78
C GLU A 40 7.52 9.37 0.58
N LYS A 41 6.89 8.51 -0.22
CA LYS A 41 6.09 8.93 -1.39
C LYS A 41 4.68 9.43 -1.02
N TYR A 42 4.00 8.78 -0.10
CA TYR A 42 2.55 8.98 0.16
C TYR A 42 2.23 9.58 1.53
N GLY A 43 3.25 9.84 2.37
CA GLY A 43 3.12 10.45 3.69
C GLY A 43 2.56 9.53 4.78
N MET A 44 2.34 8.26 4.50
CA MET A 44 1.78 7.27 5.44
C MET A 44 2.23 5.86 5.10
N THR A 45 2.21 4.96 6.07
CA THR A 45 2.56 3.55 5.84
C THR A 45 1.50 2.85 4.95
N PRO A 46 1.84 1.75 4.27
CA PRO A 46 0.87 0.97 3.49
C PRO A 46 -0.36 0.54 4.28
N LEU A 47 -0.18 0.18 5.57
CA LEU A 47 -1.28 -0.21 6.45
C LEU A 47 -2.20 0.97 6.78
N GLN A 48 -1.63 2.12 7.13
CA GLN A 48 -2.40 3.35 7.38
C GLN A 48 -3.18 3.77 6.13
N TYR A 49 -2.55 3.68 4.96
CA TYR A 49 -3.18 3.98 3.68
C TYR A 49 -4.41 3.10 3.44
N ARG A 50 -4.28 1.78 3.62
CA ARG A 50 -5.39 0.85 3.48
C ARG A 50 -6.53 1.14 4.46
N ASN A 51 -6.22 1.34 5.73
CA ASN A 51 -7.24 1.58 6.76
C ASN A 51 -8.05 2.85 6.46
N ARG A 52 -7.38 3.92 6.02
CA ARG A 52 -8.03 5.16 5.61
C ARG A 52 -9.05 4.96 4.48
N ASN A 53 -8.77 4.07 3.53
CA ASN A 53 -9.70 3.81 2.43
C ASN A 53 -10.92 3.01 2.88
N ILE A 54 -10.75 2.08 3.82
CA ILE A 54 -11.86 1.36 4.44
C ILE A 54 -12.79 2.35 5.15
N ASP A 55 -12.22 3.29 5.93
CA ASP A 55 -13.00 4.32 6.61
C ASP A 55 -13.77 5.21 5.62
N LYS A 56 -13.14 5.58 4.49
CA LYS A 56 -13.83 6.33 3.43
C LYS A 56 -14.96 5.54 2.77
N GLN A 57 -14.78 4.24 2.51
CA GLN A 57 -15.83 3.40 1.93
C GLN A 57 -17.01 3.21 2.90
N ASN A 58 -16.74 3.13 4.20
CA ASN A 58 -17.79 2.99 5.22
C ASN A 58 -18.63 4.26 5.42
N VAL A 59 -18.10 5.45 5.09
CA VAL A 59 -18.84 6.73 5.18
C VAL A 59 -19.69 6.99 3.93
N LEU A 60 -19.42 6.31 2.82
CA LEU A 60 -20.13 6.47 1.55
C LEU A 60 -21.25 5.44 1.32
N ASN A 61 -21.52 4.56 2.30
CA ASN A 61 -22.57 3.54 2.26
C ASN A 61 -23.71 3.86 3.24
#